data_AF-A0A495XCB6-F1
#
_entry.id   AF-A0A495XCB6-F1
#
_cell.length_a   1.000
_cell.length_b   1.000
_cell.length_c   1.000
_cell.angle_alpha   90.00
_cell.angle_beta   90.00
_cell.angle_gamma   90.00
#
_symmetry.space_group_name_H-M   'P 1'
#
loop_
_entity.id
_entity.type
_entity.pdbx_description
1 polymer ?
#
loop_
_entity_poly.entity_id
_entity_poly.type
_entity_poly.pdbx_seq_one_letter_code
_entity_poly.pdbx_strand_id
1 'polypeptide(L)'
;MAGGTHRFLRRWGVDEPDDTQAALAARYLRHRRVLYLVMFLLVPGAATRLDLPTPEGAPRYLAAVVLALLLAEAVAALWKPRGPRVASLTPRRWQDLVPRWAVALLSVLAVVTSALVVMGLLMQPWADRLDLRARGFTPEFAHEIARPPGVLLLVGVAVGLAAVLAVVWLALRRGAVGDPATDAALRTRSARVAVGLGMVWMAWLLTRAFGRLSALRAAGHHEAPGWLVVVAGADLAGLAGLLVAVLGWIWVTNVSGRVPYVRSVG
;
A
#
# COMPACT_ATOMS: atom_id res chain seq x y z
N MET A 1 -31.53 -7.32 -2.47
CA MET A 1 -30.12 -6.86 -2.52
C MET A 1 -29.81 -5.84 -3.63
N ALA A 2 -30.66 -5.65 -4.65
CA ALA A 2 -30.40 -4.73 -5.77
C ALA A 2 -30.24 -3.25 -5.37
N GLY A 3 -31.08 -2.73 -4.45
CA GLY A 3 -31.02 -1.33 -4.03
C GLY A 3 -29.70 -0.90 -3.35
N GLY A 4 -28.92 -1.85 -2.81
CA GLY A 4 -27.60 -1.56 -2.24
C GLY A 4 -26.58 -1.17 -3.31
N THR A 5 -26.58 -1.86 -4.44
CA THR A 5 -25.60 -1.66 -5.52
C THR A 5 -25.88 -0.39 -6.31
N HIS A 6 -27.15 -0.07 -6.54
CA HIS A 6 -27.60 1.19 -7.15
C HIS A 6 -27.09 2.41 -6.38
N ARG A 7 -27.30 2.43 -5.06
CA ARG A 7 -26.77 3.51 -4.20
C ARG A 7 -25.25 3.61 -4.25
N PHE A 8 -24.58 2.49 -4.42
CA PHE A 8 -23.12 2.44 -4.47
C PHE A 8 -22.56 3.01 -5.77
N LEU A 9 -23.18 2.68 -6.91
CA LEU A 9 -22.85 3.25 -8.21
C LEU A 9 -23.09 4.76 -8.25
N ARG A 10 -24.22 5.23 -7.69
CA ARG A 10 -24.48 6.66 -7.49
C ARG A 10 -23.42 7.37 -6.69
N ARG A 11 -22.97 6.75 -5.58
CA ARG A 11 -21.87 7.29 -4.77
C ARG A 11 -20.55 7.39 -5.53
N TRP A 12 -20.40 6.63 -6.61
CA TRP A 12 -19.23 6.66 -7.49
C TRP A 12 -19.41 7.51 -8.75
N GLY A 13 -20.52 8.23 -8.86
CA GLY A 13 -20.78 9.20 -9.92
C GLY A 13 -21.53 8.65 -11.12
N VAL A 14 -22.12 7.46 -11.04
CA VAL A 14 -23.09 6.98 -12.05
C VAL A 14 -24.48 7.49 -11.65
N ASP A 15 -25.01 8.48 -12.36
CA ASP A 15 -26.19 9.24 -11.91
C ASP A 15 -27.47 8.36 -11.85
N GLU A 16 -27.78 7.64 -12.93
CA GLU A 16 -28.96 6.78 -13.05
C GLU A 16 -28.56 5.35 -13.40
N PRO A 17 -28.07 4.56 -12.42
CA PRO A 17 -27.64 3.21 -12.70
C PRO A 17 -28.81 2.32 -13.10
N ASP A 18 -28.66 1.56 -14.17
CA ASP A 18 -29.61 0.53 -14.58
C ASP A 18 -29.35 -0.82 -13.87
N ASP A 19 -30.29 -1.77 -13.98
CA ASP A 19 -30.15 -3.07 -13.33
C ASP A 19 -29.00 -3.92 -13.89
N THR A 20 -28.63 -3.72 -15.15
CA THR A 20 -27.51 -4.42 -15.77
C THR A 20 -26.17 -3.92 -15.24
N GLN A 21 -26.00 -2.61 -15.09
CA GLN A 21 -24.86 -1.96 -14.47
C GLN A 21 -24.74 -2.36 -13.00
N ALA A 22 -25.86 -2.40 -12.26
CA ALA A 22 -25.89 -2.88 -10.89
C ALA A 22 -25.48 -4.36 -10.79
N ALA A 23 -25.95 -5.23 -11.68
CA ALA A 23 -25.57 -6.63 -11.71
C ALA A 23 -24.08 -6.83 -12.05
N LEU A 24 -23.54 -6.04 -12.98
CA LEU A 24 -22.11 -6.03 -13.33
C LEU A 24 -21.25 -5.59 -12.14
N ALA A 25 -21.61 -4.50 -11.47
CA ALA A 25 -20.90 -4.00 -10.30
C ALA A 25 -20.94 -4.99 -9.13
N ALA A 26 -22.09 -5.64 -8.89
CA ALA A 26 -22.22 -6.67 -7.85
C ALA A 26 -21.30 -7.87 -8.13
N ARG A 27 -21.25 -8.33 -9.39
CA ARG A 27 -20.37 -9.43 -9.82
C ARG A 27 -18.90 -9.07 -9.64
N TYR A 28 -18.53 -7.85 -10.03
CA TYR A 28 -17.20 -7.30 -9.84
C TYR A 28 -16.77 -7.30 -8.37
N LEU A 29 -17.62 -6.81 -7.47
CA LEU A 29 -17.33 -6.77 -6.04
C LEU A 29 -17.21 -8.16 -5.42
N ARG A 30 -18.07 -9.10 -5.83
CA ARG A 30 -18.01 -10.49 -5.35
C ARG A 30 -16.68 -11.13 -5.74
N HIS A 31 -16.27 -10.95 -6.98
CA HIS A 31 -15.02 -11.49 -7.50
C HIS A 31 -13.80 -10.95 -6.74
N ARG A 32 -13.80 -9.65 -6.43
CA ARG A 32 -12.75 -9.04 -5.59
C ARG A 32 -12.72 -9.57 -4.17
N ARG A 33 -13.88 -9.76 -3.53
CA ARG A 33 -13.94 -10.31 -2.18
C ARG A 33 -13.36 -11.72 -2.11
N VAL A 34 -13.67 -12.57 -3.09
CA VAL A 34 -13.08 -13.91 -3.18
C VAL A 34 -11.56 -13.80 -3.33
N LEU A 35 -11.07 -12.92 -4.20
CA LEU A 35 -9.64 -12.75 -4.40
C LEU A 35 -8.92 -12.23 -3.14
N TYR A 36 -9.53 -11.30 -2.40
CA TYR A 36 -9.00 -10.84 -1.12
C TYR A 36 -8.91 -11.99 -0.11
N LEU A 37 -9.96 -12.81 -0.01
CA LEU A 37 -9.97 -13.96 0.90
C LEU A 37 -8.90 -14.99 0.52
N VAL A 38 -8.77 -15.30 -0.77
CA VAL A 38 -7.75 -16.24 -1.27
C VAL A 38 -6.35 -15.69 -1.01
N MET A 39 -6.07 -14.42 -1.35
CA MET A 39 -4.75 -13.83 -1.12
C MET A 39 -4.43 -13.71 0.38
N PHE A 40 -5.42 -13.41 1.22
CA PHE A 40 -5.24 -13.32 2.67
C PHE A 40 -4.81 -14.67 3.28
N LEU A 41 -5.25 -15.79 2.69
CA LEU A 41 -4.82 -17.13 3.09
C LEU A 41 -3.46 -17.51 2.48
N LEU A 42 -3.23 -17.17 1.20
CA LEU A 42 -2.02 -17.57 0.49
C LEU A 42 -0.76 -16.80 0.93
N VAL A 43 -0.87 -15.50 1.19
CA VAL A 43 0.31 -14.66 1.48
C VAL A 43 1.02 -15.07 2.78
N PRO A 44 0.35 -15.26 3.93
CA PRO A 44 1.00 -15.76 5.14
C PRO A 44 1.60 -17.15 4.97
N GLY A 45 0.91 -18.03 4.23
CA GLY A 45 1.39 -19.39 3.92
C GLY A 45 2.62 -19.40 3.01
N ALA A 46 2.69 -18.49 2.05
CA ALA A 46 3.88 -18.33 1.20
C ALA A 46 5.05 -17.73 2.00
N ALA A 47 4.80 -16.72 2.82
CA ALA A 47 5.83 -16.09 3.64
C ALA A 47 6.48 -17.09 4.63
N THR A 48 5.66 -17.94 5.26
CA THR A 48 6.15 -19.01 6.15
C THR A 48 6.96 -20.07 5.40
N ARG A 49 6.53 -20.49 4.20
CA ARG A 49 7.29 -21.47 3.40
C ARG A 49 8.61 -20.95 2.84
N LEU A 50 8.70 -19.64 2.59
CA LEU A 50 9.88 -18.98 2.06
C LEU A 50 10.85 -18.52 3.17
N ASP A 51 10.56 -18.88 4.43
CA ASP A 51 11.32 -18.44 5.61
C ASP A 51 11.58 -16.92 5.62
N LEU A 52 10.58 -16.16 5.14
CA LEU A 52 10.68 -14.71 5.14
C LEU A 52 10.55 -14.23 6.58
N PRO A 53 11.40 -13.30 7.04
CA PRO A 53 11.30 -12.78 8.40
C PRO A 53 9.95 -12.10 8.57
N THR A 54 9.06 -12.77 9.30
CA THR A 54 7.75 -12.20 9.62
C THR A 54 7.89 -11.41 10.91
N PRO A 55 7.37 -10.17 10.96
CA PRO A 55 7.29 -9.42 12.22
C PRO A 55 6.57 -10.23 13.28
N GLU A 56 6.92 -10.06 14.55
CA GLU A 56 6.13 -10.61 15.66
C GLU A 56 4.97 -9.69 16.05
N GLY A 57 3.92 -10.26 16.64
CA GLY A 57 2.77 -9.53 17.18
C GLY A 57 1.77 -8.96 16.16
N ALA A 58 0.95 -8.01 16.60
CA ALA A 58 -0.08 -7.33 15.81
C ALA A 58 0.38 -6.76 14.44
N PRO A 59 1.57 -6.13 14.30
CA PRO A 59 2.00 -5.59 13.00
C PRO A 59 2.26 -6.65 11.93
N ARG A 60 2.48 -7.92 12.31
CA ARG A 60 2.59 -9.06 11.37
C ARG A 60 1.37 -9.18 10.48
N TYR A 61 0.20 -9.11 11.10
CA TYR A 61 -1.07 -9.31 10.41
C TYR A 61 -1.38 -8.14 9.49
N LEU A 62 -1.04 -6.91 9.90
CA LEU A 62 -1.27 -5.73 9.07
C LEU A 62 -0.47 -5.79 7.75
N ALA A 63 0.83 -6.09 7.82
CA ALA A 63 1.68 -6.19 6.63
C ALA A 63 1.17 -7.28 5.67
N ALA A 64 0.86 -8.46 6.21
CA ALA A 64 0.33 -9.57 5.41
C ALA A 64 -1.03 -9.23 4.78
N VAL A 65 -1.94 -8.58 5.52
CA VAL A 65 -3.23 -8.10 5.01
C VAL A 65 -3.03 -7.11 3.86
N VAL A 66 -2.22 -6.07 4.08
CA VAL A 66 -2.02 -5.01 3.08
C VAL A 66 -1.37 -5.60 1.82
N LEU A 67 -0.37 -6.46 1.98
CA LEU A 67 0.27 -7.14 0.86
C LEU A 67 -0.70 -8.05 0.11
N ALA A 68 -1.50 -8.85 0.82
CA ALA A 68 -2.53 -9.70 0.22
C ALA A 68 -3.56 -8.89 -0.57
N LEU A 69 -4.03 -7.78 -0.01
CA LEU A 69 -4.97 -6.89 -0.70
C LEU A 69 -4.34 -6.25 -1.94
N LEU A 70 -3.08 -5.81 -1.86
CA LEU A 70 -2.36 -5.22 -2.99
C LEU A 70 -2.11 -6.23 -4.11
N LEU A 71 -1.71 -7.46 -3.76
CA LEU A 71 -1.54 -8.55 -4.72
C LEU A 71 -2.88 -8.94 -5.36
N ALA A 72 -3.97 -8.99 -4.58
CA ALA A 72 -5.30 -9.19 -5.13
C ALA A 72 -5.68 -8.08 -6.13
N GLU A 73 -5.40 -6.82 -5.82
CA GLU A 73 -5.62 -5.73 -6.77
C GLU A 73 -4.81 -5.91 -8.05
N ALA A 74 -3.53 -6.29 -7.94
CA ALA A 74 -2.67 -6.53 -9.08
C ALA A 74 -3.17 -7.70 -9.95
N VAL A 75 -3.52 -8.83 -9.34
CA VAL A 75 -4.08 -10.00 -10.04
C VAL A 75 -5.41 -9.64 -10.71
N ALA A 76 -6.30 -8.93 -10.01
CA ALA A 76 -7.57 -8.47 -10.58
C ALA A 76 -7.38 -7.49 -11.76
N ALA A 77 -6.34 -6.66 -11.71
CA ALA A 77 -6.00 -5.74 -12.79
C ALA A 77 -5.49 -6.47 -14.04
N LEU A 78 -4.76 -7.58 -13.84
CA LEU A 78 -4.24 -8.43 -14.92
C LEU A 78 -5.33 -9.30 -15.58
N TRP A 79 -6.40 -9.63 -14.85
CA TRP A 79 -7.51 -10.39 -15.41
C TRP A 79 -8.27 -9.59 -16.48
N LYS A 80 -8.15 -10.06 -17.72
CA LYS A 80 -8.83 -9.48 -18.88
C LYS A 80 -10.36 -9.59 -18.71
N PRO A 81 -11.09 -8.48 -18.73
CA PRO A 81 -12.55 -8.53 -18.79
C PRO A 81 -12.97 -9.09 -20.14
N ARG A 82 -13.97 -9.97 -20.11
CA ARG A 82 -14.67 -10.43 -21.31
C ARG A 82 -15.87 -9.52 -21.54
N GLY A 83 -16.00 -8.97 -22.74
CA GLY A 83 -17.13 -8.14 -23.13
C GLY A 83 -16.85 -7.31 -24.39
N PRO A 84 -17.89 -6.68 -24.98
CA PRO A 84 -17.73 -5.82 -26.14
C PRO A 84 -16.82 -4.65 -25.80
N ARG A 85 -15.81 -4.42 -26.64
CA ARG A 85 -14.88 -3.30 -26.50
C ARG A 85 -15.52 -2.07 -27.12
N VAL A 86 -15.61 -1.00 -26.34
CA VAL A 86 -16.08 0.30 -26.83
C VAL A 86 -14.88 1.20 -27.03
N ALA A 87 -14.74 1.77 -28.23
CA ALA A 87 -13.70 2.75 -28.50
C ALA A 87 -14.07 4.08 -27.82
N SER A 88 -13.23 4.57 -26.90
CA SER A 88 -13.36 5.92 -26.35
C SER A 88 -12.21 6.78 -26.87
N LEU A 89 -12.54 7.92 -27.48
CA LEU A 89 -11.53 8.88 -27.97
C LEU A 89 -11.01 9.83 -26.89
N THR A 90 -11.52 9.76 -25.66
CA THR A 90 -11.09 10.64 -24.57
C THR A 90 -9.72 10.21 -24.01
N PRO A 91 -8.68 11.06 -24.11
CA PRO A 91 -7.39 10.77 -23.51
C PRO A 91 -7.53 10.71 -22.00
N ARG A 92 -6.98 9.66 -21.39
CA ARG A 92 -7.08 9.41 -19.94
C ARG A 92 -5.77 9.74 -19.25
N ARG A 93 -5.81 10.49 -18.16
CA ARG A 93 -4.64 10.81 -17.34
C ARG A 93 -4.76 10.11 -15.98
N TRP A 94 -3.63 9.79 -15.36
CA TRP A 94 -3.61 9.17 -14.02
C TRP A 94 -4.32 10.03 -12.96
N GLN A 95 -4.30 11.36 -13.15
CA GLN A 95 -4.91 12.36 -12.28
C GLN A 95 -6.44 12.27 -12.27
N ASP A 96 -7.04 11.66 -13.31
CA ASP A 96 -8.49 11.45 -13.39
C ASP A 96 -8.92 10.29 -12.48
N LEU A 97 -8.02 9.34 -12.25
CA LEU A 97 -8.28 8.18 -11.39
C LEU A 97 -7.94 8.47 -9.92
N VAL A 98 -6.77 9.07 -9.67
CA VAL A 98 -6.20 9.22 -8.33
C VAL A 98 -5.89 10.70 -8.04
N PRO A 99 -6.28 11.23 -6.85
CA PRO A 99 -5.92 12.58 -6.45
C PRO A 99 -4.40 12.81 -6.41
N ARG A 100 -3.92 13.96 -6.88
CA ARG A 100 -2.49 14.32 -6.91
C ARG A 100 -1.84 14.24 -5.53
N TRP A 101 -2.55 14.70 -4.49
CA TRP A 101 -2.05 14.69 -3.12
C TRP A 101 -1.77 13.27 -2.61
N ALA A 102 -2.56 12.28 -3.04
CA ALA A 102 -2.39 10.89 -2.62
C ALA A 102 -1.12 10.27 -3.22
N VAL A 103 -0.85 10.59 -4.49
CA VAL A 103 0.41 10.19 -5.15
C VAL A 103 1.59 10.90 -4.51
N ALA A 104 1.47 12.20 -4.19
CA ALA A 104 2.52 12.93 -3.50
C ALA A 104 2.82 12.31 -2.11
N LEU A 105 1.78 12.01 -1.32
CA LEU A 105 1.94 11.37 -0.01
C LEU A 105 2.60 10.00 -0.12
N LEU A 106 2.15 9.14 -1.05
CA LEU A 106 2.78 7.84 -1.32
C LEU A 106 4.26 8.00 -1.66
N SER A 107 4.61 8.94 -2.55
CA SER A 107 5.99 9.19 -2.95
C SER A 107 6.85 9.69 -1.80
N VAL A 108 6.34 10.63 -0.99
CA VAL A 108 7.05 11.13 0.20
C VAL A 108 7.30 9.99 1.19
N LEU A 109 6.29 9.18 1.50
CA LEU A 109 6.45 8.03 2.39
C LEU A 109 7.52 7.05 1.86
N ALA A 110 7.51 6.74 0.56
CA ALA A 110 8.49 5.85 -0.03
C ALA A 110 9.93 6.40 0.00
N VAL A 111 10.10 7.69 -0.32
CA VAL A 111 11.42 8.37 -0.29
C VAL A 111 11.97 8.42 1.14
N VAL A 112 11.16 8.89 2.10
CA VAL A 112 11.58 8.99 3.51
C VAL A 112 11.91 7.60 4.06
N THR A 113 11.07 6.60 3.80
CA THR A 113 11.34 5.22 4.21
C THR A 113 12.66 4.71 3.64
N SER A 114 12.87 4.88 2.34
CA SER A 114 14.12 4.44 1.67
C SER A 114 15.35 5.11 2.26
N ALA A 115 15.28 6.43 2.51
CA ALA A 115 16.38 7.19 3.11
C ALA A 115 16.72 6.67 4.51
N LEU A 116 15.72 6.44 5.37
CA LEU A 116 15.93 5.91 6.72
C LEU A 116 16.50 4.49 6.70
N VAL A 117 16.03 3.64 5.78
CA VAL A 117 16.55 2.28 5.62
C VAL A 117 17.99 2.29 5.15
N VAL A 118 18.34 3.10 4.15
CA VAL A 118 19.73 3.26 3.68
C VAL A 118 20.62 3.75 4.82
N MET A 119 20.16 4.73 5.59
CA MET A 119 20.89 5.23 6.75
C MET A 119 21.11 4.15 7.82
N GLY A 120 20.10 3.31 8.09
CA GLY A 120 20.25 2.16 8.98
C GLY A 120 21.26 1.13 8.47
N LEU A 121 21.31 0.88 7.15
CA LEU A 121 22.30 0.00 6.53
C LEU A 121 23.72 0.58 6.60
N LEU A 122 23.88 1.88 6.36
CA LEU A 122 25.17 2.58 6.48
C LEU A 122 25.71 2.57 7.92
N MET A 123 24.84 2.37 8.92
CA MET A 123 25.22 2.22 10.32
C MET A 123 25.62 0.82 10.74
N GLN A 124 25.47 -0.18 9.86
CA GLN A 124 25.81 -1.56 10.20
C GLN A 124 27.29 -1.72 10.64
N PRO A 125 28.30 -1.13 9.97
CA PRO A 125 29.70 -1.27 10.40
C PRO A 125 29.98 -0.69 11.79
N TRP A 126 29.22 0.33 12.20
CA TRP A 126 29.30 0.85 13.57
C TRP A 126 28.59 -0.09 14.55
N ALA A 127 27.41 -0.60 14.18
CA ALA A 127 26.65 -1.54 15.00
C ALA A 127 27.42 -2.85 15.27
N ASP A 128 28.15 -3.37 14.27
CA ASP A 128 28.93 -4.60 14.38
C ASP A 128 30.12 -4.47 15.36
N ARG A 129 30.54 -3.24 15.69
CA ARG A 129 31.57 -2.97 16.71
C ARG A 129 31.02 -2.96 18.14
N LEU A 130 29.69 -2.94 18.30
CA LEU A 130 29.07 -2.92 19.62
C LEU A 130 29.06 -4.33 20.21
N ASP A 131 29.69 -4.51 21.37
CA ASP A 131 29.52 -5.75 22.14
C ASP A 131 28.18 -5.71 22.91
N LEU A 132 27.10 -6.09 22.22
CA LEU A 132 25.74 -6.06 22.75
C LEU A 132 25.55 -7.02 23.94
N ARG A 133 26.32 -8.12 23.99
CA ARG A 133 26.25 -9.07 25.10
C ARG A 133 26.92 -8.52 26.35
N ALA A 134 28.11 -7.92 26.22
CA ALA A 134 28.76 -7.25 27.34
C ALA A 134 27.92 -6.09 27.91
N ARG A 135 27.07 -5.48 27.08
CA ARG A 135 26.11 -4.43 27.48
C ARG A 135 24.81 -4.96 28.08
N GLY A 136 24.64 -6.27 28.21
CA GLY A 136 23.48 -6.88 28.88
C GLY A 136 22.19 -6.91 28.05
N PHE A 137 22.26 -6.70 26.73
CA PHE A 137 21.08 -6.85 25.87
C PHE A 137 20.70 -8.32 25.68
N THR A 138 19.41 -8.59 25.45
CA THR A 138 18.93 -9.95 25.23
C THR A 138 19.45 -10.53 23.91
N PRO A 139 19.58 -11.86 23.79
CA PRO A 139 20.03 -12.50 22.55
C PRO A 139 19.16 -12.16 21.33
N GLU A 140 17.85 -12.00 21.53
CA GLU A 140 16.89 -11.65 20.47
C GLU A 140 17.18 -10.24 19.94
N PHE A 141 17.39 -9.28 20.84
CA PHE A 141 17.74 -7.91 20.47
C PHE A 141 19.09 -7.86 19.73
N ALA A 142 20.09 -8.59 20.23
CA ALA A 142 21.39 -8.68 19.57
C ALA A 142 21.27 -9.28 18.15
N HIS A 143 20.40 -10.28 17.96
CA HIS A 143 20.14 -10.87 16.65
C HIS A 143 19.47 -9.88 15.68
N GLU A 144 18.51 -9.09 16.15
CA GLU A 144 17.87 -8.04 15.34
C GLU A 144 18.87 -6.96 14.89
N ILE A 145 19.84 -6.61 15.74
CA ILE A 145 20.90 -5.67 15.36
C ILE A 145 21.91 -6.28 14.38
N ALA A 146 22.28 -7.54 14.56
CA ALA A 146 23.26 -8.22 13.73
C ALA A 146 22.74 -8.56 12.31
N ARG A 147 21.43 -8.73 12.14
CA ARG A 147 20.80 -9.03 10.85
C ARG A 147 19.88 -7.89 10.41
N PRO A 148 20.42 -6.82 9.80
CA PRO A 148 19.61 -5.67 9.43
C PRO A 148 18.55 -6.08 8.38
N PRO A 149 17.25 -5.82 8.63
CA PRO A 149 16.21 -6.10 7.64
C PRO A 149 16.25 -5.12 6.46
N GLY A 150 17.25 -4.23 6.38
CA GLY A 150 17.24 -3.07 5.50
C GLY A 150 17.10 -3.41 4.01
N VAL A 151 17.81 -4.44 3.52
CA VAL A 151 17.66 -4.86 2.12
C VAL A 151 16.22 -5.35 1.84
N LEU A 152 15.64 -6.12 2.77
CA LEU A 152 14.26 -6.59 2.64
C LEU A 152 13.25 -5.43 2.70
N LEU A 153 13.50 -4.42 3.53
CA LEU A 153 12.66 -3.22 3.58
C LEU A 153 12.74 -2.42 2.26
N LEU A 154 13.93 -2.27 1.66
CA LEU A 154 14.09 -1.63 0.34
C LEU A 154 13.38 -2.40 -0.77
N VAL A 155 13.52 -3.72 -0.79
CA VAL A 155 12.76 -4.59 -1.71
C VAL A 155 11.26 -4.42 -1.47
N GLY A 156 10.82 -4.35 -0.22
CA GLY A 156 9.42 -4.08 0.14
C GLY A 156 8.91 -2.74 -0.38
N VAL A 157 9.72 -1.67 -0.31
CA VAL A 157 9.38 -0.37 -0.91
C VAL A 157 9.27 -0.50 -2.44
N ALA A 158 10.28 -1.09 -3.08
CA ALA A 158 10.32 -1.21 -4.54
C ALA A 158 9.14 -2.03 -5.09
N VAL A 159 8.89 -3.20 -4.52
CA VAL A 159 7.79 -4.10 -4.90
C VAL A 159 6.43 -3.44 -4.62
N GLY A 160 6.27 -2.79 -3.45
CA GLY A 160 5.04 -2.09 -3.10
C GLY A 160 4.72 -0.96 -4.08
N LEU A 161 5.70 -0.12 -4.41
CA LEU A 161 5.54 0.95 -5.41
C LEU A 161 5.23 0.38 -6.79
N ALA A 162 6.00 -0.62 -7.24
CA ALA A 162 5.80 -1.24 -8.54
C ALA A 162 4.39 -1.83 -8.68
N ALA A 163 3.90 -2.52 -7.65
CA ALA A 163 2.54 -3.07 -7.64
C ALA A 163 1.47 -1.97 -7.74
N VAL A 164 1.57 -0.90 -6.93
CA VAL A 164 0.63 0.23 -6.99
C VAL A 164 0.63 0.88 -8.37
N LEU A 165 1.81 1.21 -8.89
CA LEU A 165 1.97 1.85 -10.19
C LEU A 165 1.46 0.95 -11.32
N ALA A 166 1.71 -0.36 -11.26
CA ALA A 166 1.19 -1.33 -12.21
C ALA A 166 -0.34 -1.35 -12.21
N VAL A 167 -1.00 -1.36 -11.04
CA VAL A 167 -2.47 -1.31 -10.97
C VAL A 167 -3.02 -0.01 -11.58
N VAL A 168 -2.44 1.14 -11.25
CA VAL A 168 -2.86 2.44 -11.79
C VAL A 168 -2.64 2.49 -13.30
N TRP A 169 -1.49 2.01 -13.78
CA TRP A 169 -1.14 1.98 -15.20
C TRP A 169 -2.06 1.04 -16.00
N LEU A 170 -2.36 -0.15 -15.46
CA LEU A 170 -3.32 -1.09 -16.06
C LEU A 170 -4.72 -0.48 -16.11
N ALA A 171 -5.15 0.23 -15.06
CA ALA A 171 -6.44 0.92 -15.04
C ALA A 171 -6.55 1.99 -16.14
N LEU A 172 -5.43 2.64 -16.51
CA LEU A 172 -5.37 3.61 -17.61
C LEU A 172 -5.36 2.94 -18.98
N ARG A 173 -4.56 1.88 -19.17
CA ARG A 173 -4.36 1.25 -20.48
C ARG A 173 -5.47 0.30 -20.93
N ARG A 174 -6.26 -0.22 -19.99
CA ARG A 174 -7.33 -1.17 -20.32
C ARG A 174 -8.39 -0.49 -21.20
N GLY A 175 -8.81 -1.11 -22.30
CA GLY A 175 -9.94 -0.60 -23.12
C GLY A 175 -11.25 -0.66 -22.36
N ALA A 176 -12.19 0.27 -22.60
CA ALA A 176 -13.51 0.24 -21.95
C ALA A 176 -14.26 -1.05 -22.31
N VAL A 177 -14.88 -1.68 -21.31
CA VAL A 177 -15.67 -2.91 -21.50
C VAL A 177 -17.04 -2.74 -20.88
N GLY A 178 -18.08 -2.97 -21.68
CA GLY A 178 -19.46 -2.72 -21.29
C GLY A 178 -19.76 -1.23 -21.22
N ASP A 179 -20.61 -0.85 -20.26
CA ASP A 179 -20.98 0.54 -20.01
C ASP A 179 -19.76 1.41 -19.61
N PRO A 180 -19.44 2.47 -20.36
CA PRO A 180 -18.27 3.32 -20.10
C PRO A 180 -18.26 4.00 -18.72
N ALA A 181 -19.41 4.45 -18.22
CA ALA A 181 -19.51 5.15 -16.93
C ALA A 181 -19.23 4.20 -15.76
N THR A 182 -19.82 3.00 -15.80
CA THR A 182 -19.61 1.95 -14.80
C THR A 182 -18.15 1.49 -14.79
N ASP A 183 -17.55 1.23 -15.96
CA ASP A 183 -16.15 0.82 -16.06
C ASP A 183 -15.19 1.91 -15.53
N ALA A 184 -15.46 3.18 -15.85
CA ALA A 184 -14.71 4.32 -15.32
C ALA A 184 -14.78 4.40 -13.78
N ALA A 185 -15.97 4.22 -13.20
CA ALA A 185 -16.16 4.21 -11.75
C ALA A 185 -15.37 3.07 -11.07
N LEU A 186 -15.46 1.85 -11.61
CA LEU A 186 -14.78 0.68 -11.08
C LEU A 186 -13.25 0.82 -11.12
N ARG A 187 -12.69 1.36 -12.21
CA ARG A 187 -11.25 1.62 -12.34
C ARG A 187 -10.75 2.67 -11.38
N THR A 188 -11.46 3.79 -11.30
CA THR A 188 -11.15 4.89 -10.38
C THR A 188 -11.09 4.36 -8.96
N ARG A 189 -12.08 3.57 -8.55
CA ARG A 189 -12.11 2.94 -7.23
C ARG A 189 -10.90 2.01 -7.01
N SER A 190 -10.55 1.21 -8.01
CA SER A 190 -9.45 0.24 -7.91
C SER A 190 -8.10 0.91 -7.78
N ALA A 191 -7.84 1.92 -8.61
CA ALA A 191 -6.63 2.74 -8.55
C ALA A 191 -6.51 3.44 -7.19
N ARG A 192 -7.61 4.01 -6.68
CA ARG A 192 -7.66 4.65 -5.36
C ARG A 192 -7.42 3.67 -4.21
N VAL A 193 -8.02 2.48 -4.26
CA VAL A 193 -7.79 1.42 -3.27
C VAL A 193 -6.32 0.98 -3.29
N ALA A 194 -5.73 0.74 -4.47
CA ALA A 194 -4.34 0.35 -4.59
C ALA A 194 -3.38 1.42 -4.04
N VAL A 195 -3.59 2.70 -4.38
CA VAL A 195 -2.78 3.81 -3.85
C VAL A 195 -2.95 3.94 -2.33
N GLY A 196 -4.18 3.79 -1.83
CA GLY A 196 -4.50 3.73 -0.41
C GLY A 196 -3.72 2.66 0.35
N LEU A 197 -3.77 1.42 -0.15
CA LEU A 197 -3.02 0.29 0.38
C LEU A 197 -1.50 0.54 0.32
N GLY A 198 -1.03 1.13 -0.79
CA GLY A 198 0.36 1.56 -0.94
C GLY A 198 0.81 2.53 0.14
N MET A 199 -0.01 3.53 0.49
CA MET A 199 0.32 4.49 1.55
C MET A 199 0.47 3.79 2.90
N VAL A 200 -0.47 2.91 3.25
CA VAL A 200 -0.42 2.14 4.50
C VAL A 200 0.80 1.22 4.53
N TRP A 201 1.10 0.55 3.41
CA TRP A 201 2.30 -0.28 3.27
C TRP A 201 3.58 0.51 3.50
N MET A 202 3.74 1.67 2.84
CA MET A 202 4.93 2.51 3.01
C MET A 202 5.05 3.04 4.44
N ALA A 203 3.94 3.47 5.06
CA ALA A 203 3.97 3.95 6.42
C ALA A 203 4.28 2.84 7.44
N TRP A 204 3.89 1.59 7.15
CA TRP A 204 4.30 0.44 7.95
C TRP A 204 5.81 0.14 7.78
N LEU A 205 6.35 0.20 6.57
CA LEU A 205 7.80 0.08 6.36
C LEU A 205 8.57 1.23 7.04
N LEU A 206 8.00 2.43 7.04
CA LEU A 206 8.54 3.59 7.72
C LEU A 206 8.68 3.36 9.23
N THR A 207 7.66 2.79 9.88
CA THR A 207 7.73 2.48 11.32
C THR A 207 8.81 1.45 11.63
N ARG A 208 9.02 0.46 10.76
CA ARG A 208 10.14 -0.50 10.88
C ARG A 208 11.50 0.16 10.71
N ALA A 209 11.64 1.09 9.77
CA ALA A 209 12.88 1.84 9.58
C ALA A 209 13.23 2.70 10.80
N PHE A 210 12.24 3.41 11.37
CA PHE A 210 12.42 4.15 12.62
C PHE A 210 12.79 3.24 13.79
N GLY A 211 12.05 2.15 13.99
CA GLY A 211 12.33 1.21 15.08
C GLY A 211 13.76 0.66 15.03
N ARG A 212 14.29 0.41 13.83
CA ARG A 212 15.70 0.01 13.66
C ARG A 212 16.68 1.08 14.13
N LEU A 213 16.46 2.34 13.75
CA LEU A 213 17.34 3.46 14.15
C LEU A 213 17.24 3.75 15.65
N SER A 214 16.05 3.60 16.24
CA SER A 214 15.84 3.70 17.68
C SER A 214 16.56 2.59 18.44
N ALA A 215 16.50 1.34 17.96
CA ALA A 215 17.27 0.22 18.51
C ALA A 215 18.78 0.45 18.45
N LEU A 216 19.29 0.97 17.32
CA LEU A 216 20.71 1.34 17.18
C LEU A 216 21.12 2.42 18.17
N ARG A 217 20.29 3.45 18.37
CA ARG A 217 20.54 4.49 19.38
C ARG A 217 20.58 3.90 20.77
N ALA A 218 19.61 3.06 21.12
CA ALA A 218 19.54 2.45 22.44
C ALA A 218 20.79 1.61 22.73
N ALA A 219 21.27 0.85 21.74
CA ALA A 219 22.48 0.04 21.85
C ALA A 219 23.76 0.86 22.04
N GLY A 220 23.83 2.05 21.43
CA GLY A 220 25.02 2.89 21.43
C GLY A 220 24.90 4.17 22.25
N HIS A 221 24.06 4.25 23.29
CA HIS A 221 23.66 5.50 23.95
C HIS A 221 24.78 6.53 24.21
N HIS A 222 26.00 6.10 24.56
CA HIS A 222 27.15 6.98 24.82
C HIS A 222 28.09 7.21 23.62
N GLU A 223 28.00 6.38 22.58
CA GLU A 223 28.90 6.37 21.41
C GLU A 223 28.15 6.64 20.10
N ALA A 224 26.85 6.91 20.19
CA ALA A 224 25.98 7.15 19.05
C ALA A 224 26.37 8.45 18.34
N PRO A 225 26.48 8.45 16.99
CA PRO A 225 26.65 9.69 16.24
C PRO A 225 25.55 10.70 16.59
N GLY A 226 25.91 11.98 16.76
CA GLY A 226 24.97 13.01 17.25
C GLY A 226 23.69 13.16 16.41
N TRP A 227 23.76 12.90 15.09
CA TRP A 227 22.58 12.93 14.22
C TRP A 227 21.58 11.80 14.53
N LEU A 228 22.04 10.65 15.06
CA LEU A 228 21.19 9.51 15.38
C LEU A 228 20.25 9.83 16.56
N VAL A 229 20.70 10.70 17.47
CA VAL A 229 19.90 11.24 18.57
C VAL A 229 18.69 12.03 18.06
N VAL A 230 18.85 12.78 16.97
CA VAL A 230 17.76 13.55 16.37
C VAL A 230 16.75 12.62 15.71
N VAL A 231 17.22 11.62 14.96
CA VAL A 231 16.35 10.74 14.18
C VAL A 231 15.57 9.75 15.06
N ALA A 232 16.22 9.16 16.07
CA ALA A 232 15.55 8.22 16.97
C ALA A 232 14.63 8.90 18.01
N GLY A 233 14.76 10.22 18.20
CA GLY A 233 13.75 10.98 18.95
C GLY A 233 12.39 11.06 18.24
N ALA A 234 12.33 10.64 16.96
CA ALA A 234 11.14 10.71 16.13
C ALA A 234 10.36 9.38 16.06
N ASP A 235 10.43 8.52 17.08
CA ASP A 235 9.63 7.28 17.12
C ASP A 235 8.11 7.56 16.95
N LEU A 236 7.64 8.68 17.48
CA LEU A 236 6.28 9.18 17.26
C LEU A 236 5.98 9.53 15.80
N ALA A 237 6.99 9.90 15.01
CA ALA A 237 6.83 10.24 13.60
C ALA A 237 6.48 9.02 12.74
N GLY A 238 6.99 7.83 13.08
CA GLY A 238 6.56 6.59 12.44
C GLY A 238 5.07 6.32 12.67
N LEU A 239 4.62 6.41 13.92
CA LEU A 239 3.22 6.22 14.28
C LEU A 239 2.31 7.29 13.67
N ALA A 240 2.72 8.56 13.71
CA ALA A 240 2.02 9.65 13.08
C ALA A 240 1.91 9.46 11.56
N GLY A 241 3.00 9.02 10.90
CA GLY A 241 3.01 8.68 9.49
C GLY A 241 2.02 7.57 9.14
N LEU A 242 1.92 6.54 10.00
CA LEU A 242 0.92 5.47 9.85
C LEU A 242 -0.51 5.99 10.00
N LEU A 243 -0.79 6.82 11.00
CA LEU A 243 -2.11 7.43 11.19
C LEU A 243 -2.49 8.30 9.98
N VAL A 244 -1.58 9.16 9.51
CA VAL A 244 -1.78 9.98 8.31
C VAL A 244 -2.03 9.12 7.09
N ALA A 245 -1.30 8.02 6.91
CA ALA A 245 -1.50 7.10 5.79
C ALA A 245 -2.85 6.38 5.84
N VAL A 246 -3.30 5.95 7.02
CA VAL A 246 -4.61 5.31 7.21
C VAL A 246 -5.74 6.29 6.97
N LEU A 247 -5.67 7.51 7.54
CA LEU A 247 -6.65 8.56 7.29
C LEU A 247 -6.66 8.98 5.82
N GLY A 248 -5.48 9.11 5.22
CA GLY A 248 -5.30 9.36 3.80
C GLY A 248 -5.93 8.27 2.94
N TRP A 249 -5.76 6.99 3.30
CA TRP A 249 -6.41 5.86 2.62
C TRP A 249 -7.94 5.93 2.70
N ILE A 250 -8.48 6.12 3.90
CA ILE A 250 -9.93 6.28 4.12
C ILE A 250 -10.46 7.42 3.27
N TRP A 251 -9.74 8.55 3.21
CA TRP A 251 -10.16 9.69 2.42
C TRP A 251 -10.10 9.39 0.92
N VAL A 252 -8.97 8.91 0.39
CA VAL A 252 -8.78 8.56 -1.03
C VAL A 252 -9.86 7.60 -1.53
N THR A 253 -10.23 6.61 -0.71
CA THR A 253 -11.25 5.62 -1.07
C THR A 253 -12.68 6.12 -0.94
N ASN A 254 -12.94 7.10 -0.07
CA ASN A 254 -14.28 7.63 0.19
C ASN A 254 -14.64 8.92 -0.55
N VAL A 255 -13.74 9.56 -1.31
CA VAL A 255 -14.10 10.80 -2.06
C VAL A 255 -15.20 10.51 -3.08
N SER A 256 -16.44 10.79 -2.67
CA SER A 256 -17.70 10.47 -3.36
C SER A 256 -18.36 11.70 -4.01
N GLY A 257 -17.62 12.78 -4.24
CA GLY A 257 -18.22 14.05 -4.66
C GLY A 257 -18.19 14.34 -6.15
N ARG A 258 -17.05 14.12 -6.81
CA ARG A 258 -16.78 14.63 -8.16
C ARG A 258 -15.70 13.76 -8.77
N VAL A 259 -16.05 12.80 -9.60
CA VAL A 259 -15.09 12.23 -10.55
C VAL A 259 -15.44 12.90 -11.87
N PRO A 260 -14.79 14.03 -12.22
CA PRO A 260 -15.14 14.79 -13.43
C PRO A 260 -15.17 13.91 -14.67
N TYR A 261 -14.31 12.89 -14.69
CA TYR A 261 -14.22 11.91 -15.75
C TYR A 261 -15.52 11.11 -15.98
N VAL A 262 -16.21 10.68 -14.91
CA VAL A 262 -17.44 9.86 -15.08
C VAL A 262 -18.56 10.69 -15.72
N ARG A 263 -18.68 11.97 -15.34
CA ARG A 263 -19.65 12.91 -15.92
C ARG A 263 -19.35 13.34 -17.36
N SER A 264 -18.11 13.17 -17.82
CA SER A 264 -17.74 13.51 -19.19
C SER A 264 -18.03 12.38 -20.19
N VAL A 265 -18.39 11.19 -19.67
CA VAL A 265 -18.51 9.96 -20.46
C VAL A 265 -19.97 9.44 -20.53
N GLY A 266 -20.82 9.78 -19.55
CA GLY A 266 -22.27 9.59 -19.62
C GLY A 266 -22.95 10.85 -20.11
#